data_AF-A0AAV8ZMR5-F1
#
_entry.id   AF-A0AAV8ZMR5-F1
#
_cell.length_a   1.000
_cell.length_b   1.000
_cell.length_c   1.000
_cell.angle_alpha   90.00
_cell.angle_beta   90.00
_cell.angle_gamma   90.00
#
_symmetry.space_group_name_H-M   'P 1'
#
loop_
_entity.id
_entity.type
_entity.pdbx_description
1 polymer ?
#
loop_
_entity_poly.entity_id
_entity_poly.type
_entity_poly.pdbx_seq_one_letter_code
_entity_poly.pdbx_strand_id
1 'polypeptide(L)' 'MISKALSPENMLLMTLRYFATGSMLIVAGDFSGIDKSTASRAVYKVSRAIAGLKNICETT' A
#
# COMPACT_ATOMS: atom_id res chain seq x y z
N MET A 1 -0.67 -22.87 2.21
CA MET A 1 -0.81 -21.40 2.09
C MET A 1 0.58 -20.80 1.97
N ILE A 2 1.05 -20.57 0.75
CA ILE A 2 2.37 -19.97 0.50
C ILE A 2 2.18 -18.47 0.65
N SER A 3 2.56 -17.93 1.80
CA SER A 3 2.66 -16.49 2.03
C SER A 3 3.76 -15.94 1.12
N LYS A 4 3.43 -15.63 -0.13
CA LYS A 4 4.19 -14.65 -0.90
C LYS A 4 4.11 -13.35 -0.10
N ALA A 5 5.11 -13.12 0.73
CA ALA A 5 5.30 -11.85 1.42
C ALA A 5 5.34 -10.79 0.33
N LEU A 6 4.25 -10.03 0.21
CA LEU A 6 4.16 -8.92 -0.72
C LEU A 6 5.34 -8.01 -0.40
N SER A 7 6.25 -7.82 -1.35
CA SER A 7 7.43 -7.00 -1.12
C SER A 7 6.98 -5.58 -0.75
N PRO A 8 7.71 -4.86 0.11
CA PRO A 8 7.38 -3.48 0.46
C PRO A 8 7.22 -2.58 -0.77
N GLU A 9 7.99 -2.83 -1.81
CA GLU A 9 7.91 -2.16 -3.11
C GLU A 9 6.58 -2.44 -3.81
N ASN A 10 6.12 -3.69 -3.84
CA ASN A 10 4.83 -4.04 -4.43
C ASN A 10 3.66 -3.42 -3.66
N MET A 11 3.75 -3.34 -2.32
CA MET A 11 2.77 -2.61 -1.50
C MET A 11 2.73 -1.13 -1.87
N LEU A 12 3.90 -0.52 -2.07
CA LEU A 12 4.02 0.90 -2.39
C LEU A 12 3.48 1.21 -3.79
N LEU A 13 3.88 0.46 -4.81
CA LEU A 13 3.39 0.61 -6.18
C LEU A 13 1.88 0.41 -6.28
N MET A 14 1.35 -0.59 -5.58
CA MET A 14 -0.09 -0.83 -5.49
C MET A 14 -0.83 0.34 -4.83
N THR A 15 -0.30 0.85 -3.72
CA THR A 15 -0.90 1.99 -3.00
C THR A 15 -0.85 3.26 -3.84
N LEU A 16 0.25 3.50 -4.54
CA LEU A 16 0.40 4.64 -5.45
C LEU A 16 -0.59 4.56 -6.61
N ARG A 17 -0.77 3.36 -7.20
CA ARG A 17 -1.77 3.12 -8.24
C ARG A 17 -3.20 3.35 -7.73
N TYR A 18 -3.49 2.89 -6.51
CA TYR A 18 -4.77 3.17 -5.86
C TYR A 18 -5.02 4.68 -5.72
N PHE A 19 -4.02 5.45 -5.28
CA PHE A 19 -4.15 6.91 -5.18
C PHE A 19 -4.26 7.61 -6.54
N ALA A 20 -3.50 7.18 -7.55
CA ALA A 20 -3.52 7.82 -8.87
C ALA A 20 -4.80 7.54 -9.66
N THR A 21 -5.38 6.35 -9.53
CA THR A 21 -6.60 5.96 -10.26
C THR A 21 -7.87 6.26 -9.47
N GLY A 22 -7.81 6.39 -8.14
CA GLY A 22 -9.00 6.48 -7.29
C GLY A 22 -9.89 5.22 -7.35
N SER A 23 -9.28 4.06 -7.67
CA SER A 23 -10.01 2.81 -7.89
C SER A 23 -10.33 2.10 -6.56
N MET A 24 -11.22 1.11 -6.56
CA MET A 24 -11.54 0.34 -5.35
C MET A 24 -10.36 -0.57 -4.95
N LEU A 25 -10.19 -0.79 -3.64
CA LEU A 25 -9.17 -1.70 -3.08
C LEU A 25 -9.22 -3.11 -3.67
N ILE A 26 -10.38 -3.56 -4.13
CA ILE A 26 -10.59 -4.85 -4.78
C ILE A 26 -9.84 -4.89 -6.12
N VAL A 27 -9.97 -3.85 -6.95
CA VAL A 27 -9.29 -3.77 -8.26
C VAL A 27 -7.77 -3.69 -8.09
N ALA A 28 -7.30 -2.98 -7.06
CA ALA A 28 -5.88 -2.93 -6.73
C ALA A 28 -5.34 -4.27 -6.20
N GLY A 29 -6.17 -5.02 -5.46
CA GLY A 29 -5.89 -6.37 -4.98
C GLY A 29 -5.84 -7.40 -6.12
N ASP A 30 -6.78 -7.33 -7.05
CA ASP A 30 -6.85 -8.19 -8.24
C ASP A 30 -5.60 -8.02 -9.12
N PHE A 31 -5.12 -6.79 -9.28
CA PHE A 31 -3.87 -6.51 -10.01
C PHE A 31 -2.64 -7.17 -9.40
N SER A 32 -2.64 -7.37 -8.09
CA SER A 32 -1.51 -7.95 -7.35
C SER A 32 -1.75 -9.42 -6.96
N GLY A 33 -2.91 -9.99 -7.32
CA GLY A 33 -3.32 -11.34 -6.93
C GLY A 33 -3.48 -11.52 -5.41
N ILE A 34 -3.85 -10.45 -4.68
CA ILE A 34 -3.98 -10.48 -3.22
C ILE A 34 -5.43 -10.21 -2.80
N ASP A 35 -5.82 -10.80 -1.66
CA ASP A 35 -7.13 -10.57 -1.07
C ASP A 35 -7.32 -9.09 -0.65
N LYS A 36 -8.56 -8.59 -0.74
CA LYS A 36 -8.96 -7.23 -0.33
C LYS A 36 -8.47 -6.89 1.09
N SER A 37 -8.46 -7.86 2.00
CA SER A 37 -7.99 -7.69 3.38
C SER A 37 -6.49 -7.36 3.43
N THR A 38 -5.71 -8.00 2.57
CA THR A 38 -4.26 -7.79 2.45
C THR A 38 -3.98 -6.46 1.75
N ALA A 39 -4.75 -6.13 0.72
CA ALA A 39 -4.72 -4.84 0.04
C ALA A 39 -4.93 -3.66 1.02
N SER A 40 -5.95 -3.75 1.86
CA SER A 40 -6.25 -2.73 2.87
C SER A 40 -5.09 -2.54 3.86
N ARG A 41 -4.51 -3.64 4.36
CA ARG A 41 -3.34 -3.58 5.26
C ARG A 41 -2.12 -2.97 4.59
N ALA A 42 -1.89 -3.25 3.31
CA ALA A 42 -0.79 -2.68 2.54
C ALA A 42 -0.94 -1.16 2.41
N VAL A 43 -2.13 -0.69 1.99
CA VAL A 43 -2.43 0.76 1.87
C VAL A 43 -2.28 1.47 3.20
N TYR A 44 -2.78 0.88 4.30
CA TYR A 44 -2.62 1.45 5.64
C TYR A 44 -1.13 1.56 6.06
N LYS A 45 -0.35 0.51 5.84
CA LYS A 45 1.10 0.50 6.16
C LYS A 45 1.85 1.57 5.36
N VAL A 46 1.63 1.63 4.05
CA VAL A 46 2.29 2.61 3.17
C VAL A 46 1.87 4.03 3.52
N SER A 47 0.58 4.27 3.77
CA SER A 47 0.08 5.60 4.17
C SER A 47 0.70 6.07 5.48
N ARG A 48 0.84 5.17 6.48
CA ARG A 48 1.53 5.49 7.73
C ARG A 48 3.01 5.76 7.54
N ALA A 49 3.70 5.01 6.68
CA ALA A 49 5.10 5.24 6.37
C ALA A 49 5.30 6.62 5.71
N ILE A 50 4.45 6.99 4.74
CA ILE A 50 4.47 8.30 4.09
C ILE A 50 4.19 9.42 5.10
N ALA A 51 3.19 9.26 5.98
CA ALA A 51 2.90 10.22 7.04
C ALA A 51 4.07 10.34 8.04
N GLY A 52 4.76 9.23 8.33
CA GLY A 52 5.98 9.22 9.14
C GLY A 52 7.13 10.01 8.51
N LEU A 53 7.30 9.93 7.18
CA LEU A 53 8.31 10.72 6.46
C LEU A 53 8.06 12.23 6.57
N LYS A 54 6.79 12.66 6.59
CA LYS A 54 6.44 14.08 6.71
C LYS A 54 6.84 14.69 8.05
N ASN A 55 6.83 13.90 9.13
CA ASN A 55 7.25 14.35 10.46
C ASN A 55 8.78 14.50 10.60
N ILE A 56 9.57 14.00 9.65
CA ILE A 56 11.02 14.18 9.66
C ILE A 56 11.39 15.65 9.38
N CYS A 57 10.48 16.45 8.81
CA CYS A 57 10.75 17.85 8.45
C CYS A 57 10.47 18.87 9.57
N GLU A 58 9.97 18.46 10.74
CA GLU A 58 9.58 19.38 11.84
C GLU A 58 10.59 19.42 13.01
N THR A 59 11.80 18.87 12.83
CA THR A 59 12.85 18.81 13.88
C THR A 59 14.24 19.32 13.44
N THR A 60 14.30 20.33 12.57
CA THR A 60 15.54 21.10 12.32
C THR A 60 15.19 22.57 12.15
#